data_AF-A0A952UYV1-F1
#
_entry.id   AF-A0A952UYV1-F1
#
_cell.length_a   1.000
_cell.length_b   1.000
_cell.length_c   1.000
_cell.angle_alpha   90.00
_cell.angle_beta   90.00
_cell.angle_gamma   90.00
#
_symmetry.space_group_name_H-M   'P 1'
#
loop_
_entity.id
_entity.type
_entity.pdbx_description
1 polymer ?
#
loop_
_entity_poly.entity_id
_entity_poly.type
_entity_poly.pdbx_seq_one_letter_code
_entity_poly.pdbx_strand_id
1 'polypeptide(L)'
;MFEDLEEESVDVSADSPDRAIAWAIHTRGESGNVTPEEGWAILHERYPDDARFLLLNLYAEVAEVKKQESGNNKPADVLNAGYLLKKIERVTAADPTGALEPQLRELTTFGSAILAGAKDDELATLKALRDRLGIEGEAKRDDRDRAGLKLRRFEREVLKELDDRTQDNKPLGVARVTAPKSDPASDWASAVADTSKAKSKYAPAAKLAAGELVEHPKFGVGVVTGTEPGKAVILFESGVRKLVAGA
;
A
#
# COMPACT_ATOMS: atom_id res chain seq x y z
N MET A 1 -2.99 0.54 -23.60
CA MET A 1 -3.52 0.81 -22.23
C MET A 1 -2.55 1.79 -21.61
N PHE A 2 -2.99 2.94 -21.13
CA PHE A 2 -2.13 4.02 -20.61
C PHE A 2 -1.05 4.53 -21.59
N GLU A 3 -1.31 4.48 -22.90
CA GLU A 3 -0.33 4.86 -23.95
C GLU A 3 0.10 6.34 -23.83
N ASP A 4 -0.80 7.19 -23.34
CA ASP A 4 -0.55 8.60 -23.03
C ASP A 4 0.49 8.81 -21.93
N LEU A 5 0.55 7.92 -20.93
CA LEU A 5 1.42 8.06 -19.77
C LEU A 5 2.81 7.45 -19.98
N GLU A 6 2.95 6.53 -20.93
CA GLU A 6 4.25 5.93 -21.30
C GLU A 6 5.24 6.97 -21.85
N GLU A 7 4.74 8.05 -22.47
CA GLU A 7 5.57 9.09 -23.10
C GLU A 7 6.03 10.19 -22.12
N GLU A 8 5.36 10.37 -20.97
CA GLU A 8 5.52 11.59 -20.14
C GLU A 8 6.48 11.47 -18.94
N SER A 9 7.08 10.30 -18.64
CA SER A 9 7.95 10.11 -17.45
C SER A 9 7.33 10.63 -16.14
N VAL A 10 6.17 10.10 -15.77
CA VAL A 10 5.37 10.60 -14.64
C VAL A 10 5.90 10.06 -13.30
N ASP A 11 6.35 10.94 -12.40
CA ASP A 11 6.68 10.55 -11.01
C ASP A 11 5.38 10.35 -10.21
N VAL A 12 4.99 9.09 -10.02
CA VAL A 12 3.75 8.71 -9.33
C VAL A 12 3.96 8.69 -7.82
N SER A 13 3.04 9.33 -7.08
CA SER A 13 3.00 9.37 -5.61
C SER A 13 1.62 8.95 -5.10
N ALA A 14 1.47 8.83 -3.76
CA ALA A 14 0.19 8.45 -3.14
C ALA A 14 -0.95 9.46 -3.38
N ASP A 15 -0.63 10.69 -3.76
CA ASP A 15 -1.61 11.76 -4.04
C ASP A 15 -1.92 11.88 -5.55
N SER A 16 -1.25 11.10 -6.40
CA SER A 16 -1.47 11.13 -7.85
C SER A 16 -2.90 10.68 -8.23
N PRO A 17 -3.41 11.11 -9.40
CA PRO A 17 -4.70 10.66 -9.91
C PRO A 17 -4.79 9.13 -10.01
N ASP A 18 -6.01 8.56 -9.89
CA ASP A 18 -6.22 7.10 -9.94
C ASP A 18 -5.63 6.45 -11.20
N ARG A 19 -5.70 7.15 -12.34
CA ARG A 19 -5.10 6.73 -13.62
C ARG A 19 -3.59 6.51 -13.49
N ALA A 20 -2.88 7.45 -12.85
CA ALA A 20 -1.45 7.37 -12.64
C ALA A 20 -1.07 6.26 -11.65
N ILE A 21 -1.88 6.05 -10.59
CA ILE A 21 -1.71 4.90 -9.68
C ILE A 21 -1.89 3.58 -10.43
N ALA A 22 -2.94 3.45 -11.23
CA ALA A 22 -3.21 2.27 -12.05
C ALA A 22 -2.08 2.00 -13.07
N TRP A 23 -1.53 3.07 -13.67
CA TRP A 23 -0.38 2.97 -14.54
C TRP A 23 0.89 2.50 -13.82
N ALA A 24 1.21 3.04 -12.63
CA ALA A 24 2.35 2.56 -11.84
C ALA A 24 2.24 1.07 -11.48
N ILE A 25 1.03 0.59 -11.18
CA ILE A 25 0.77 -0.84 -10.98
C ILE A 25 1.02 -1.61 -12.29
N HIS A 26 0.53 -1.11 -13.43
CA HIS A 26 0.69 -1.74 -14.74
C HIS A 26 2.15 -1.92 -15.13
N THR A 27 2.96 -0.87 -14.96
CA THR A 27 4.40 -0.87 -15.26
C THR A 27 5.24 -1.49 -14.15
N ARG A 28 4.60 -2.05 -13.11
CA ARG A 28 5.27 -2.71 -11.99
C ARG A 28 6.26 -1.82 -11.22
N GLY A 29 5.99 -0.51 -11.17
CA GLY A 29 6.86 0.46 -10.51
C GLY A 29 8.11 0.84 -11.30
N GLU A 30 8.24 0.41 -12.57
CA GLU A 30 9.36 0.83 -13.43
C GLU A 30 9.35 2.33 -13.74
N SER A 31 8.23 3.00 -13.49
CA SER A 31 7.98 4.39 -13.90
C SER A 31 7.85 5.38 -12.72
N GLY A 32 8.11 4.97 -11.47
CA GLY A 32 7.94 5.86 -10.31
C GLY A 32 8.25 5.20 -8.97
N ASN A 33 7.88 5.86 -7.88
CA ASN A 33 8.17 5.40 -6.51
C ASN A 33 7.11 4.48 -5.89
N VAL A 34 6.00 4.22 -6.59
CA VAL A 34 4.88 3.43 -6.07
C VAL A 34 4.98 1.99 -6.58
N THR A 35 5.10 1.04 -5.66
CA THR A 35 5.08 -0.40 -6.00
C THR A 35 3.65 -0.89 -6.30
N PRO A 36 3.45 -2.05 -6.92
CA PRO A 36 2.12 -2.62 -7.10
C PRO A 36 1.34 -2.82 -5.79
N GLU A 37 2.00 -3.24 -4.72
CA GLU A 37 1.39 -3.43 -3.39
C GLU A 37 0.89 -2.08 -2.86
N GLU A 38 1.72 -1.05 -2.94
CA GLU A 38 1.40 0.32 -2.52
C GLU A 38 0.28 0.92 -3.37
N GLY A 39 0.33 0.75 -4.69
CA GLY A 39 -0.69 1.25 -5.62
C GLY A 39 -2.06 0.65 -5.32
N TRP A 40 -2.14 -0.68 -5.16
CA TRP A 40 -3.41 -1.32 -4.81
C TRP A 40 -3.89 -0.93 -3.40
N ALA A 41 -2.97 -0.71 -2.45
CA ALA A 41 -3.33 -0.22 -1.12
C ALA A 41 -3.92 1.20 -1.17
N ILE A 42 -3.34 2.10 -1.98
CA ILE A 42 -3.86 3.46 -2.21
C ILE A 42 -5.26 3.40 -2.82
N LEU A 43 -5.47 2.58 -3.86
CA LEU A 43 -6.79 2.44 -4.48
C LEU A 43 -7.82 1.85 -3.51
N HIS A 44 -7.44 0.86 -2.70
CA HIS A 44 -8.31 0.33 -1.66
C HIS A 44 -8.64 1.37 -0.57
N GLU A 45 -7.69 2.22 -0.16
CA GLU A 45 -7.96 3.30 0.80
C GLU A 45 -8.96 4.31 0.24
N ARG A 46 -8.82 4.69 -1.04
CA ARG A 46 -9.74 5.63 -1.72
C ARG A 46 -11.13 5.02 -1.97
N TYR A 47 -11.17 3.71 -2.22
CA TYR A 47 -12.36 2.97 -2.63
C TYR A 47 -12.51 1.68 -1.81
N PRO A 48 -12.80 1.79 -0.49
CA PRO A 48 -12.82 0.64 0.42
C PRO A 48 -13.98 -0.33 0.14
N ASP A 49 -15.00 0.13 -0.57
CA ASP A 49 -16.16 -0.69 -0.96
C ASP A 49 -15.87 -1.58 -2.18
N ASP A 50 -14.76 -1.37 -2.91
CA ASP A 50 -14.35 -2.23 -4.02
C ASP A 50 -13.40 -3.34 -3.52
N ALA A 51 -13.98 -4.47 -3.14
CA ALA A 51 -13.26 -5.64 -2.61
C ALA A 51 -12.16 -6.16 -3.56
N ARG A 52 -12.22 -5.84 -4.85
CA ARG A 52 -11.20 -6.25 -5.84
C ARG A 52 -9.84 -5.64 -5.52
N PHE A 53 -9.80 -4.41 -5.02
CA PHE A 53 -8.55 -3.73 -4.69
C PHE A 53 -7.86 -4.36 -3.48
N LEU A 54 -8.62 -4.78 -2.47
CA LEU A 54 -8.06 -5.53 -1.35
C LEU A 54 -7.52 -6.89 -1.77
N LEU A 55 -8.24 -7.60 -2.66
CA LEU A 55 -7.79 -8.88 -3.21
C LEU A 55 -6.50 -8.71 -4.02
N LEU A 56 -6.43 -7.69 -4.88
CA LEU A 56 -5.28 -7.44 -5.74
C LEU A 56 -4.05 -6.91 -4.97
N ASN A 57 -4.26 -6.13 -3.90
CA ASN A 57 -3.21 -5.80 -2.95
C ASN A 57 -2.62 -7.08 -2.33
N LEU A 58 -3.47 -7.98 -1.84
CA LEU A 58 -3.01 -9.24 -1.25
C LEU A 58 -2.30 -10.13 -2.27
N TYR A 59 -2.78 -10.18 -3.51
CA TYR A 59 -2.10 -10.88 -4.60
C TYR A 59 -0.70 -10.30 -4.88
N ALA A 60 -0.56 -8.97 -4.92
CA ALA A 60 0.73 -8.31 -5.12
C ALA A 60 1.73 -8.68 -4.01
N GLU A 61 1.31 -8.64 -2.74
CA GLU A 61 2.16 -9.04 -1.61
C GLU A 61 2.64 -10.50 -1.72
N VAL A 62 1.76 -11.43 -2.08
CA VAL A 62 2.12 -12.84 -2.28
C VAL A 62 3.07 -13.00 -3.48
N ALA A 63 2.84 -12.25 -4.55
CA ALA A 63 3.67 -12.31 -5.75
C ALA A 63 5.10 -11.79 -5.49
N GLU A 64 5.24 -10.72 -4.71
CA GLU A 64 6.54 -10.17 -4.34
C GLU A 64 7.34 -11.12 -3.43
N VAL A 65 6.69 -11.75 -2.45
CA VAL A 65 7.34 -12.81 -1.64
C VAL A 65 7.86 -13.94 -2.54
N LYS A 66 7.05 -14.41 -3.49
CA LYS A 66 7.46 -15.47 -4.44
C LYS A 66 8.64 -15.04 -5.33
N LYS A 67 8.68 -13.76 -5.74
CA LYS A 67 9.80 -13.19 -6.51
C LYS A 67 11.07 -13.15 -5.67
N GLN A 68 10.96 -12.76 -4.40
CA GLN A 68 12.09 -12.69 -3.47
C GLN A 68 12.62 -14.05 -3.06
N GLU A 69 11.77 -15.09 -2.95
CA GLU A 69 12.22 -16.48 -2.77
C GLU A 69 13.11 -16.98 -3.91
N SER A 70 12.99 -16.39 -5.10
CA SER A 70 13.85 -16.68 -6.25
C SER A 70 15.16 -15.87 -6.24
N GLY A 71 15.30 -14.91 -5.31
CA GLY A 71 16.48 -14.05 -5.11
C GLY A 71 17.23 -14.34 -3.81
N ASN A 72 18.39 -13.70 -3.63
CA ASN A 72 19.27 -13.93 -2.46
C ASN A 72 18.92 -13.07 -1.22
N ASN A 73 17.95 -12.16 -1.30
CA ASN A 73 17.56 -11.29 -0.19
C ASN A 73 16.17 -11.68 0.32
N LYS A 74 16.12 -12.34 1.49
CA LYS A 74 14.88 -12.53 2.24
C LYS A 74 14.68 -11.33 3.20
N PRO A 75 13.71 -10.43 2.95
CA PRO A 75 13.29 -9.49 3.98
C PRO A 75 12.58 -10.23 5.13
N ALA A 76 12.40 -9.55 6.26
CA ALA A 76 11.72 -10.10 7.42
C ALA A 76 10.31 -10.62 7.07
N ASP A 77 9.94 -11.79 7.58
CA ASP A 77 8.67 -12.52 7.36
C ASP A 77 7.44 -11.73 7.87
N VAL A 78 7.07 -10.62 7.21
CA VAL A 78 5.83 -9.89 7.51
C VAL A 78 4.62 -10.69 7.02
N LEU A 79 4.74 -11.32 5.85
CA LEU A 79 3.68 -12.16 5.27
C LEU A 79 3.86 -13.62 5.67
N ASN A 80 3.15 -14.04 6.72
CA ASN A 80 3.07 -15.43 7.19
C ASN A 80 1.65 -16.01 7.00
N ALA A 81 1.47 -17.30 7.33
CA ALA A 81 0.19 -17.99 7.17
C ALA A 81 -0.96 -17.29 7.90
N GLY A 82 -0.80 -16.96 9.19
CA GLY A 82 -1.83 -16.27 9.97
C GLY A 82 -2.18 -14.89 9.42
N TYR A 83 -1.19 -14.12 8.96
CA TYR A 83 -1.42 -12.83 8.31
C TYR A 83 -2.21 -12.98 7.00
N LEU A 84 -1.81 -13.93 6.15
CA LEU A 84 -2.47 -14.20 4.88
C LEU A 84 -3.92 -14.66 5.09
N LEU A 85 -4.18 -15.57 6.03
CA LEU A 85 -5.53 -16.02 6.37
C LEU A 85 -6.42 -14.85 6.84
N LYS A 86 -5.91 -14.00 7.73
CA LYS A 86 -6.65 -12.80 8.19
C LYS A 86 -6.99 -11.85 7.05
N LYS A 87 -6.09 -11.65 6.09
CA LYS A 87 -6.40 -10.81 4.92
C LYS A 87 -7.40 -11.48 3.96
N ILE A 88 -7.32 -12.78 3.74
CA ILE A 88 -8.33 -13.53 2.95
C ILE A 88 -9.72 -13.41 3.60
N GLU A 89 -9.80 -13.48 4.92
CA GLU A 89 -11.03 -13.27 5.67
C GLU A 89 -11.58 -11.85 5.46
N ARG A 90 -10.72 -10.81 5.51
CA ARG A 90 -11.13 -9.43 5.22
C ARG A 90 -11.66 -9.26 3.80
N VAL A 91 -11.02 -9.86 2.80
CA VAL A 91 -11.52 -9.85 1.41
C VAL A 91 -12.88 -10.53 1.33
N THR A 92 -13.05 -11.67 2.00
CA THR A 92 -14.34 -12.39 2.05
C THR A 92 -15.43 -11.53 2.70
N ALA A 93 -15.11 -10.82 3.79
CA ALA A 93 -16.05 -9.92 4.46
C ALA A 93 -16.40 -8.68 3.60
N ALA A 94 -15.47 -8.19 2.79
CA ALA A 94 -15.68 -7.07 1.87
C ALA A 94 -16.52 -7.46 0.63
N ASP A 95 -16.62 -8.75 0.30
CA ASP A 95 -17.46 -9.27 -0.78
C ASP A 95 -18.57 -10.20 -0.26
N PRO A 96 -19.66 -9.64 0.29
CA PRO A 96 -20.77 -10.44 0.83
C PRO A 96 -21.54 -11.21 -0.26
N THR A 97 -21.33 -10.89 -1.54
CA THR A 97 -22.00 -11.57 -2.65
C THR A 97 -21.29 -12.84 -3.09
N GLY A 98 -20.01 -13.00 -2.71
CA GLY A 98 -19.17 -14.11 -3.16
C GLY A 98 -18.73 -14.01 -4.62
N ALA A 99 -18.85 -12.83 -5.25
CA ALA A 99 -18.43 -12.60 -6.63
C ALA A 99 -16.94 -12.89 -6.88
N LEU A 100 -16.10 -12.76 -5.85
CA LEU A 100 -14.66 -12.98 -5.86
C LEU A 100 -14.25 -14.38 -5.41
N GLU A 101 -15.19 -15.30 -5.16
CA GLU A 101 -14.85 -16.68 -4.78
C GLU A 101 -13.88 -17.38 -5.75
N PRO A 102 -14.02 -17.25 -7.10
CA PRO A 102 -13.05 -17.82 -8.01
C PRO A 102 -11.65 -17.25 -7.80
N GLN A 103 -11.51 -15.95 -7.61
CA GLN A 103 -10.22 -15.29 -7.41
C GLN A 103 -9.63 -15.61 -6.03
N LEU A 104 -10.47 -15.73 -4.99
CA LEU A 104 -10.06 -16.19 -3.66
C LEU A 104 -9.55 -17.63 -3.69
N ARG A 105 -10.16 -18.51 -4.51
CA ARG A 105 -9.66 -19.85 -4.75
C ARG A 105 -8.26 -19.82 -5.36
N GLU A 106 -8.09 -19.07 -6.45
CA GLU A 106 -6.79 -18.94 -7.10
C GLU A 106 -5.73 -18.33 -6.16
N LEU A 107 -6.09 -17.32 -5.36
CA LEU A 107 -5.19 -16.70 -4.39
C LEU A 107 -4.75 -17.67 -3.29
N THR A 108 -5.68 -18.46 -2.78
CA THR A 108 -5.40 -19.51 -1.77
C THR A 108 -4.49 -20.59 -2.36
N THR A 109 -4.74 -21.01 -3.60
CA THR A 109 -3.86 -21.94 -4.32
C THR A 109 -2.48 -21.34 -4.54
N PHE A 110 -2.38 -20.10 -5.05
CA PHE A 110 -1.12 -19.41 -5.34
C PHE A 110 -0.27 -19.19 -4.09
N GLY A 111 -0.88 -18.76 -2.99
CA GLY A 111 -0.23 -18.54 -1.69
C GLY A 111 -0.03 -19.80 -0.84
N SER A 112 -0.31 -20.99 -1.37
CA SER A 112 -0.28 -22.24 -0.59
C SER A 112 1.08 -22.56 0.06
N ALA A 113 2.20 -22.07 -0.49
CA ALA A 113 3.52 -22.22 0.12
C ALA A 113 3.64 -21.48 1.46
N ILE A 114 3.08 -20.27 1.52
CA ILE A 114 3.01 -19.45 2.74
C ILE A 114 2.06 -20.11 3.73
N LEU A 115 0.89 -20.56 3.25
CA LEU A 115 -0.14 -21.22 4.06
C LEU A 115 0.32 -22.58 4.62
N ALA A 116 1.30 -23.25 4.01
CA ALA A 116 1.89 -24.47 4.56
C ALA A 116 2.60 -24.23 5.91
N GLY A 117 2.94 -22.98 6.22
CA GLY A 117 3.48 -22.58 7.53
C GLY A 117 2.43 -22.42 8.64
N ALA A 118 1.14 -22.67 8.36
CA ALA A 118 0.06 -22.55 9.34
C ALA A 118 0.24 -23.49 10.54
N LYS A 119 -0.08 -23.00 11.74
CA LYS A 119 0.04 -23.76 13.00
C LYS A 119 -1.24 -23.70 13.81
N ASP A 120 -1.48 -24.73 14.62
CA ASP A 120 -2.56 -24.76 15.62
C ASP A 120 -3.92 -24.34 15.04
N ASP A 121 -4.53 -23.27 15.56
CA ASP A 121 -5.84 -22.75 15.13
C ASP A 121 -5.85 -22.28 13.66
N GLU A 122 -4.69 -21.91 13.11
CA GLU A 122 -4.57 -21.51 11.69
C GLU A 122 -4.83 -22.70 10.75
N LEU A 123 -4.50 -23.93 11.17
CA LEU A 123 -4.79 -25.14 10.38
C LEU A 123 -6.29 -25.39 10.27
N ALA A 124 -7.02 -25.20 11.37
CA ALA A 124 -8.47 -25.31 11.37
C ALA A 124 -9.11 -24.23 10.48
N THR A 125 -8.61 -23.01 10.57
CA THR A 125 -9.04 -21.87 9.74
C THR A 125 -8.76 -22.12 8.25
N LEU A 126 -7.55 -22.58 7.92
CA LEU A 126 -7.16 -22.92 6.55
C LEU A 126 -8.01 -24.06 5.99
N LYS A 127 -8.29 -25.10 6.80
CA LYS A 127 -9.17 -26.19 6.38
C LYS A 127 -10.57 -25.67 6.05
N ALA A 128 -11.17 -24.89 6.94
CA ALA A 128 -12.51 -24.32 6.72
C ALA A 128 -12.54 -23.44 5.45
N LEU A 129 -11.50 -22.64 5.22
CA LEU A 129 -11.35 -21.83 4.02
C LEU A 129 -11.30 -22.70 2.75
N ARG A 130 -10.49 -23.77 2.75
CA ARG A 130 -10.36 -24.68 1.60
C ARG A 130 -11.66 -25.42 1.31
N ASP A 131 -12.33 -25.90 2.35
CA ASP A 131 -13.63 -26.58 2.22
C ASP A 131 -14.66 -25.63 1.59
N ARG A 132 -14.75 -24.38 2.08
CA ARG A 132 -15.63 -23.35 1.54
C ARG A 132 -15.33 -23.05 0.07
N LEU A 133 -14.05 -22.92 -0.29
CA LEU A 133 -13.64 -22.60 -1.65
C LEU A 133 -13.61 -23.82 -2.58
N GLY A 134 -13.88 -25.03 -2.09
CA GLY A 134 -13.80 -26.28 -2.87
C GLY A 134 -12.38 -26.60 -3.34
N ILE A 135 -11.37 -26.35 -2.50
CA ILE A 135 -9.95 -26.65 -2.78
C ILE A 135 -9.61 -28.01 -2.19
N GLU A 136 -9.40 -29.00 -3.04
CA GLU A 136 -9.06 -30.36 -2.63
C GLU A 136 -7.54 -30.61 -2.67
N GLY A 137 -7.03 -31.33 -1.67
CA GLY A 137 -5.64 -31.78 -1.62
C GLY A 137 -4.61 -30.65 -1.55
N GLU A 138 -3.32 -30.99 -1.59
CA GLU A 138 -2.23 -30.01 -1.64
C GLU A 138 -1.98 -29.51 -3.06
N ALA A 139 -1.79 -28.20 -3.22
CA ALA A 139 -1.51 -27.60 -4.52
C ALA A 139 -0.07 -27.89 -4.96
N LYS A 140 0.09 -28.46 -6.16
CA LYS A 140 1.42 -28.68 -6.73
C LYS A 140 2.01 -27.37 -7.23
N ARG A 141 3.31 -27.38 -7.58
CA ARG A 141 3.97 -26.21 -8.19
C ARG A 141 3.24 -25.71 -9.43
N ASP A 142 2.88 -26.61 -10.34
CA ASP A 142 2.20 -26.23 -11.59
C ASP A 142 0.81 -25.63 -11.34
N ASP A 143 0.10 -26.11 -10.32
CA ASP A 143 -1.20 -25.55 -9.92
C ASP A 143 -1.03 -24.12 -9.39
N ARG A 144 0.00 -23.89 -8.56
CA ARG A 144 0.37 -22.55 -8.08
C ARG A 144 0.68 -21.62 -9.25
N ASP A 145 1.50 -22.06 -10.20
CA ASP A 145 1.88 -21.23 -11.35
C ASP A 145 0.66 -20.89 -12.23
N ARG A 146 -0.24 -21.86 -12.46
CA ARG A 146 -1.50 -21.63 -13.18
C ARG A 146 -2.42 -20.66 -12.45
N ALA A 147 -2.53 -20.78 -11.12
CA ALA A 147 -3.33 -19.87 -10.30
C ALA A 147 -2.78 -18.43 -10.37
N GLY A 148 -1.46 -18.27 -10.30
CA GLY A 148 -0.80 -16.97 -10.49
C GLY A 148 -1.09 -16.34 -11.86
N LEU A 149 -1.10 -17.14 -12.93
CA LEU A 149 -1.46 -16.64 -14.27
C LEU A 149 -2.91 -16.16 -14.35
N LYS A 150 -3.85 -16.86 -13.71
CA LYS A 150 -5.27 -16.44 -13.65
C LYS A 150 -5.45 -15.15 -12.87
N LEU A 151 -4.79 -15.02 -11.72
CA LEU A 151 -4.78 -13.78 -10.93
C LEU A 151 -4.17 -12.61 -11.71
N ARG A 152 -3.08 -12.85 -12.46
CA ARG A 152 -2.49 -11.84 -13.33
C ARG A 152 -3.41 -11.43 -14.47
N ARG A 153 -4.19 -12.36 -15.04
CA ARG A 153 -5.21 -12.02 -16.03
C ARG A 153 -6.30 -11.14 -15.40
N PHE A 154 -6.80 -11.53 -14.23
CA PHE A 154 -7.80 -10.76 -13.50
C PHE A 154 -7.30 -9.34 -13.17
N GLU A 155 -6.07 -9.20 -12.68
CA GLU A 155 -5.42 -7.90 -12.45
C GLU A 155 -5.41 -7.04 -13.72
N ARG A 156 -5.05 -7.61 -14.88
CA ARG A 156 -5.05 -6.89 -16.17
C ARG A 156 -6.45 -6.47 -16.61
N GLU A 157 -7.46 -7.29 -16.35
CA GLU A 157 -8.86 -6.96 -16.64
C GLU A 157 -9.33 -5.77 -15.79
N VAL A 158 -9.01 -5.79 -14.49
CA VAL A 158 -9.31 -4.66 -13.60
C VAL A 158 -8.54 -3.41 -14.05
N LEU A 159 -7.23 -3.49 -14.30
CA LEU A 159 -6.45 -2.34 -14.76
C LEU A 159 -6.98 -1.75 -16.07
N LYS A 160 -7.46 -2.59 -16.99
CA LYS A 160 -8.11 -2.13 -18.22
C LYS A 160 -9.39 -1.34 -17.92
N GLU A 161 -10.23 -1.88 -17.04
CA GLU A 161 -11.43 -1.17 -16.59
C GLU A 161 -11.06 0.18 -15.94
N LEU A 162 -9.99 0.22 -15.13
CA LEU A 162 -9.52 1.47 -14.51
C LEU A 162 -9.03 2.46 -15.57
N ASP A 163 -8.23 2.02 -16.55
CA ASP A 163 -7.78 2.87 -17.67
C ASP A 163 -8.98 3.49 -18.38
N ASP A 164 -9.95 2.68 -18.79
CA ASP A 164 -11.15 3.12 -19.51
C ASP A 164 -12.00 4.11 -18.68
N ARG A 165 -12.16 3.86 -17.37
CA ARG A 165 -12.97 4.72 -16.48
C ARG A 165 -12.28 6.02 -16.09
N THR A 166 -10.96 6.05 -16.09
CA THR A 166 -10.16 7.19 -15.62
C THR A 166 -9.56 8.03 -16.74
N GLN A 167 -9.93 7.77 -18.00
CA GLN A 167 -9.57 8.63 -19.13
C GLN A 167 -9.90 10.10 -18.86
N ASP A 168 -9.01 10.98 -19.28
CA ASP A 168 -9.06 12.43 -19.01
C ASP A 168 -8.97 12.76 -17.50
N ASN A 169 -8.30 11.92 -16.70
CA ASN A 169 -8.18 12.05 -15.24
C ASN A 169 -9.53 12.06 -14.50
N LYS A 170 -10.54 11.37 -15.04
CA LYS A 170 -11.80 11.16 -14.32
C LYS A 170 -11.55 10.28 -13.09
N PRO A 171 -12.10 10.61 -11.91
CA PRO A 171 -12.01 9.74 -10.75
C PRO A 171 -12.85 8.48 -10.97
N LEU A 172 -12.46 7.35 -10.38
CA LEU A 172 -13.20 6.08 -10.50
C LEU A 172 -14.61 6.16 -9.93
N GLY A 173 -14.82 7.03 -8.95
CA GLY A 173 -16.13 7.30 -8.36
C GLY A 173 -16.03 8.43 -7.35
N VAL A 174 -17.00 8.52 -6.44
CA VAL A 174 -16.85 9.35 -5.25
C VAL A 174 -15.82 8.66 -4.37
N ALA A 175 -14.54 9.02 -4.52
CA ALA A 175 -13.53 8.61 -3.58
C ALA A 175 -14.05 8.93 -2.17
N ARG A 176 -14.10 7.94 -1.29
CA ARG A 176 -14.29 8.22 0.13
C ARG A 176 -12.96 8.77 0.59
N VAL A 177 -12.76 10.05 0.30
CA VAL A 177 -11.63 10.81 0.79
C VAL A 177 -11.74 10.76 2.31
N THR A 178 -10.95 9.90 2.96
CA THR A 178 -10.31 10.30 4.21
C THR A 178 -9.74 11.66 3.90
N ALA A 179 -10.27 12.69 4.57
CA ALA A 179 -10.05 14.11 4.30
C ALA A 179 -8.66 14.33 3.69
N PRO A 180 -8.54 15.12 2.59
CA PRO A 180 -7.25 15.33 1.95
C PRO A 180 -6.26 15.63 3.06
N LYS A 181 -5.18 14.85 3.15
CA LYS A 181 -4.07 15.22 4.04
C LYS A 181 -3.77 16.65 3.64
N SER A 182 -4.09 17.54 4.56
CA SER A 182 -4.15 18.97 4.33
C SER A 182 -2.85 19.40 3.69
N ASP A 183 -2.93 20.30 2.72
CA ASP A 183 -1.76 20.84 2.04
C ASP A 183 -0.67 21.11 3.09
N PRO A 184 0.55 20.57 2.95
CA PRO A 184 1.59 20.76 3.96
C PRO A 184 1.82 22.24 4.28
N ALA A 185 1.57 23.12 3.30
CA ALA A 185 1.58 24.57 3.45
C ALA A 185 0.43 25.11 4.34
N SER A 186 -0.79 24.57 4.22
CA SER A 186 -1.96 24.93 5.05
C SER A 186 -1.81 24.43 6.50
N ASP A 187 -1.27 23.23 6.69
CA ASP A 187 -0.97 22.67 8.02
C ASP A 187 0.21 23.36 8.68
N TRP A 188 1.25 23.67 7.91
CA TRP A 188 2.37 24.47 8.38
C TRP A 188 1.89 25.85 8.83
N ALA A 189 1.13 26.57 8.00
CA ALA A 189 0.66 27.93 8.30
C ALA A 189 -0.15 27.96 9.60
N SER A 190 -1.03 26.98 9.80
CA SER A 190 -1.83 26.84 11.02
C SER A 190 -0.97 26.46 12.23
N ALA A 191 0.03 25.60 12.06
CA ALA A 191 0.91 25.15 13.14
C ALA A 191 1.94 26.20 13.59
N VAL A 192 2.34 27.11 12.69
CA VAL A 192 3.28 28.21 13.00
C VAL A 192 2.58 29.56 13.27
N ALA A 193 1.25 29.63 13.12
CA ALA A 193 0.47 30.84 13.35
C ALA A 193 0.53 31.36 14.80
N ASP A 194 0.79 30.46 15.76
CA ASP A 194 0.95 30.84 17.17
C ASP A 194 2.33 31.47 17.41
N THR A 195 2.40 32.78 17.23
CA THR A 195 3.61 33.58 17.45
C THR A 195 4.05 33.67 18.91
N SER A 196 3.28 33.12 19.86
CA SER A 196 3.62 33.12 21.28
C SER A 196 4.61 32.01 21.67
N LYS A 197 4.81 30.99 20.82
CA LYS A 197 5.75 29.90 21.05
C LYS A 197 7.18 30.32 20.72
N ALA A 198 8.11 30.08 21.65
CA ALA A 198 9.53 30.29 21.43
C ALA A 198 10.04 29.38 20.30
N LYS A 199 10.84 29.95 19.38
CA LYS A 199 11.46 29.22 18.27
C LYS A 199 12.86 28.78 18.70
N SER A 200 13.07 27.47 18.80
CA SER A 200 14.38 26.89 19.09
C SER A 200 15.20 26.78 17.82
N LYS A 201 16.50 27.12 17.86
CA LYS A 201 17.38 26.81 16.71
C LYS A 201 17.61 25.30 16.64
N TYR A 202 17.50 24.73 15.43
CA TYR A 202 17.80 23.33 15.22
C TYR A 202 19.27 23.02 15.57
N ALA A 203 19.47 21.95 16.34
CA ALA A 203 20.78 21.34 16.55
C ALA A 203 20.64 19.81 16.58
N PRO A 204 21.57 19.04 15.98
CA PRO A 204 21.49 17.57 15.95
C PRO A 204 21.45 16.89 17.33
N ALA A 205 22.02 17.55 18.36
CA ALA A 205 22.01 17.08 19.75
C ALA A 205 20.80 17.60 20.56
N ALA A 206 19.92 18.41 19.96
CA ALA A 206 18.77 18.95 20.66
C ALA A 206 17.73 17.85 20.90
N LYS A 207 17.17 17.82 22.11
CA LYS A 207 16.00 17.00 22.43
C LYS A 207 14.76 17.79 22.08
N LEU A 208 14.16 17.45 20.95
CA LEU A 208 12.97 18.11 20.43
C LEU A 208 11.71 17.37 20.91
N ALA A 209 10.66 18.13 21.22
CA ALA A 209 9.36 17.58 21.56
C ALA A 209 8.32 17.88 20.47
N ALA A 210 7.32 17.01 20.32
CA ALA A 210 6.21 17.27 19.41
C ALA A 210 5.48 18.58 19.79
N GLY A 211 5.15 19.39 18.79
CA GLY A 211 4.54 20.71 18.93
C GLY A 211 5.52 21.87 19.13
N GLU A 212 6.83 21.60 19.23
CA GLU A 212 7.88 22.62 19.31
C GLU A 212 8.15 23.27 17.95
N LEU A 213 8.42 24.58 17.95
CA LEU A 213 8.85 25.32 16.76
C LEU A 213 10.36 25.34 16.64
N VAL A 214 10.86 24.93 15.49
CA VAL A 214 12.28 24.77 15.21
C VAL A 214 12.69 25.58 14.00
N GLU A 215 13.74 26.38 14.12
CA GLU A 215 14.34 27.13 13.02
C GLU A 215 15.57 26.38 12.47
N HIS A 216 15.48 25.93 11.21
CA HIS A 216 16.55 25.23 10.51
C HIS A 216 17.20 26.12 9.43
N PRO A 217 18.54 26.22 9.36
CA PRO A 217 19.22 27.12 8.42
C PRO A 217 18.87 26.90 6.93
N LYS A 218 18.59 25.65 6.54
CA LYS A 218 18.24 25.27 5.16
C LYS A 218 16.75 25.26 4.84
N PHE A 219 15.90 25.02 5.85
CA PHE A 219 14.49 24.69 5.63
C PHE A 219 13.53 25.71 6.26
N GLY A 220 14.06 26.74 6.93
CA GLY A 220 13.28 27.75 7.60
C GLY A 220 12.66 27.25 8.91
N VAL A 221 11.51 27.81 9.27
CA VAL A 221 10.77 27.46 10.49
C VAL A 221 9.91 26.23 10.21
N GLY A 222 9.94 25.25 11.11
CA GLY A 222 9.08 24.09 11.08
C GLY A 222 8.53 23.74 12.46
N VAL A 223 7.52 22.88 12.48
CA VAL A 223 6.92 22.34 13.71
C VAL A 223 7.27 20.86 13.82
N VAL A 224 7.68 20.41 15.01
CA VAL A 224 7.93 18.99 15.26
C VAL A 224 6.57 18.28 15.33
N THR A 225 6.31 17.35 14.42
CA THR A 225 5.05 16.58 14.40
C THR A 225 5.20 15.21 15.06
N GLY A 226 6.43 14.74 15.26
CA GLY A 226 6.71 13.49 15.97
C GLY A 226 8.20 13.29 16.23
N THR A 227 8.52 12.28 17.03
CA THR A 227 9.91 11.88 17.34
C THR A 227 10.08 10.37 17.15
N GLU A 228 11.24 9.98 16.64
CA GLU A 228 11.70 8.59 16.49
C GLU A 228 13.05 8.45 17.23
N PRO A 229 13.51 7.24 17.58
CA PRO A 229 14.83 7.06 18.18
C PRO A 229 15.94 7.70 17.32
N GLY A 230 16.60 8.75 17.84
CA GLY A 230 17.67 9.50 17.17
C GLY A 230 17.21 10.44 16.05
N LYS A 231 15.90 10.64 15.84
CA LYS A 231 15.35 11.50 14.78
C LYS A 231 14.11 12.27 15.24
N ALA A 232 13.89 13.44 14.65
CA ALA A 232 12.65 14.19 14.77
C ALA A 232 11.97 14.29 13.40
N VAL A 233 10.64 14.15 13.38
CA VAL A 233 9.80 14.41 12.20
C VAL A 233 9.31 15.85 12.31
N ILE A 234 9.71 16.69 11.34
CA ILE A 234 9.45 18.13 11.35
C ILE A 234 8.71 18.51 10.07
N LEU A 235 7.60 19.21 10.21
CA LEU A 235 6.85 19.81 9.10
C LEU A 235 7.38 21.22 8.84
N PHE A 236 7.98 21.42 7.68
CA PHE A 236 8.38 22.73 7.16
C PHE A 236 7.37 23.19 6.09
N GLU A 237 7.44 24.47 5.70
CA GLU A 237 6.64 25.01 4.59
C GLU A 237 6.84 24.21 3.30
N SER A 238 8.07 23.76 3.04
CA SER A 238 8.43 22.90 1.90
C SER A 238 8.06 21.41 2.05
N GLY A 239 7.39 21.05 3.15
CA GLY A 239 6.94 19.69 3.45
C GLY A 239 7.64 19.01 4.64
N VAL A 240 7.30 17.74 4.86
CA VAL A 240 7.79 16.94 6.00
C VAL A 240 9.23 16.49 5.78
N ARG A 241 10.05 16.54 6.84
CA ARG A 241 11.44 16.06 6.86
C ARG A 241 11.72 15.29 8.15
N LYS A 242 12.52 14.22 8.04
CA LYS A 242 13.10 13.52 9.19
C LYS A 242 14.54 14.00 9.38
N LEU A 243 14.83 14.64 10.51
CA LEU A 243 16.15 15.17 10.84
C LEU A 243 16.73 14.45 12.06
N VAL A 244 18.06 14.41 12.16
CA VAL A 244 18.75 13.81 13.32
C VAL A 244 18.50 14.69 14.55
N ALA A 245 18.06 14.09 15.64
CA ALA A 245 17.78 14.81 16.88
C ALA A 245 17.95 13.87 18.09
N GLY A 246 18.43 14.41 19.22
CA GLY A 246 18.52 13.68 20.48
C GLY A 246 19.56 12.55 20.51
N ALA A 247 20.66 12.69 19.74
CA ALA A 247 21.86 11.87 19.92
C ALA A 247 22.49 12.06 21.31
#